data_AF-A0A7J0BE70-F1
#
_entry.id   AF-A0A7J0BE70-F1
#
_cell.length_a   1.000
_cell.length_b   1.000
_cell.length_c   1.000
_cell.angle_alpha   90.00
_cell.angle_beta   90.00
_cell.angle_gamma   90.00
#
_symmetry.space_group_name_H-M   'P 1'
#
loop_
_entity.id
_entity.type
_entity.pdbx_description
1 polymer ?
#
loop_
_entity_poly.entity_id
_entity_poly.type
_entity_poly.pdbx_seq_one_letter_code
_entity_poly.pdbx_strand_id
1 'polypeptide(L)'
;MSRPPALTEQQKIRLKILKAQLFDSCRKKDRDGAISILNDLRGLLLNTNHHTKYYEMLLVYCELLINTDNSDQAIKILNKVSTKTSSKTRINQESFILKSIAHLHLHEYEDFNKCIKIVFDSTAIKDTKRREEFIKFIGKRLEEECLIISLKSEQYHKIDTDKILSELETVFRKNLSDVDILAGIGKSLPPKTIDFISNINNLARMQLVGAEKLMLPPPPQENEERKLGERLLNSISRRTWLTLCEKNSKCKYIIDTLGNPGTAISTIAYNIFSTAPILGAQTIACLTAVILKQGIDKYCKSYKPQLLMQVRYSKSTQ
;
A
#
# COMPACT_ATOMS: atom_id res chain seq x y z
N MET A 1 -1.09 -5.78 -33.20
CA MET A 1 0.35 -6.10 -32.97
C MET A 1 0.52 -7.58 -33.22
N SER A 2 1.50 -7.97 -34.04
CA SER A 2 1.86 -9.37 -34.28
C SER A 2 2.31 -10.03 -32.96
N ARG A 3 2.08 -11.34 -32.84
CA ARG A 3 2.49 -12.10 -31.65
C ARG A 3 4.02 -12.07 -31.56
N PRO A 4 4.62 -11.63 -30.43
CA PRO A 4 6.06 -11.58 -30.32
C PRO A 4 6.67 -13.00 -30.34
N PRO A 5 7.91 -13.16 -30.82
CA PRO A 5 8.62 -14.43 -30.79
C PRO A 5 8.82 -14.89 -29.34
N ALA A 6 9.02 -16.19 -29.13
CA ALA A 6 9.37 -16.69 -27.80
C ALA A 6 10.74 -16.12 -27.35
N LEU A 7 10.82 -15.68 -26.10
CA LEU A 7 12.11 -15.32 -25.49
C LEU A 7 13.03 -16.54 -25.44
N THR A 8 14.31 -16.34 -25.70
CA THR A 8 15.35 -17.36 -25.48
C THR A 8 15.49 -17.69 -24.00
N GLU A 9 16.09 -18.84 -23.66
CA GLU A 9 16.33 -19.21 -22.26
C GLU A 9 17.18 -18.18 -21.52
N GLN A 10 18.22 -17.64 -22.17
CA GLN A 10 19.04 -16.55 -21.61
C GLN A 10 18.20 -15.30 -21.32
N GLN A 11 17.32 -14.90 -22.23
CA GLN A 11 16.42 -13.76 -22.03
C GLN A 11 15.41 -14.03 -20.91
N LYS A 12 14.89 -15.26 -20.77
CA LYS A 12 13.98 -15.64 -19.68
C LYS A 12 14.69 -15.58 -18.33
N ILE A 13 15.91 -16.09 -18.22
CA ILE A 13 16.72 -16.04 -17.00
C ILE A 13 16.99 -14.58 -16.63
N ARG A 14 17.46 -13.76 -17.59
CA ARG A 14 17.71 -12.34 -17.36
C ARG A 14 16.44 -11.59 -16.94
N LEU A 15 15.31 -11.84 -17.59
CA LEU A 15 14.02 -11.26 -17.21
C LEU A 15 13.62 -11.62 -15.78
N LYS A 16 13.82 -12.87 -15.35
CA LYS A 16 13.52 -13.32 -13.99
C LYS A 16 14.37 -12.56 -12.96
N ILE A 17 15.66 -12.38 -13.23
CA ILE A 17 16.59 -11.64 -12.37
C ILE A 17 16.18 -10.17 -12.29
N LEU A 18 16.03 -9.50 -13.43
CA LEU A 18 15.67 -8.08 -13.50
C LEU A 18 14.31 -7.81 -12.83
N LYS A 19 13.33 -8.69 -13.01
CA LYS A 19 12.02 -8.57 -12.34
C LYS A 19 12.14 -8.67 -10.83
N ALA A 20 12.96 -9.59 -10.31
CA ALA A 20 13.19 -9.71 -8.87
C ALA A 20 13.89 -8.45 -8.32
N GLN A 21 14.93 -7.98 -9.01
CA GLN A 21 15.65 -6.75 -8.65
C GLN A 21 14.73 -5.52 -8.67
N LEU A 22 13.82 -5.42 -9.65
CA LEU A 22 12.85 -4.33 -9.70
C LEU A 22 11.93 -4.36 -8.49
N PHE A 23 11.38 -5.53 -8.14
CA PHE A 23 10.55 -5.66 -6.94
C PHE A 23 11.31 -5.32 -5.67
N ASP A 24 12.57 -5.72 -5.56
CA ASP A 24 13.39 -5.37 -4.40
C ASP A 24 13.73 -3.88 -4.35
N SER A 25 13.94 -3.23 -5.49
CA SER A 25 14.13 -1.77 -5.57
C SER A 25 12.86 -1.02 -5.15
N CYS A 26 11.69 -1.47 -5.64
CA CYS A 26 10.40 -0.92 -5.24
C CYS A 26 10.11 -1.10 -3.74
N ARG A 27 10.52 -2.24 -3.16
CA ARG A 27 10.47 -2.46 -1.71
C ARG A 27 11.39 -1.48 -0.98
N LYS A 28 12.64 -1.32 -1.42
CA LYS A 28 13.61 -0.42 -0.76
C LYS A 28 13.34 1.06 -0.96
N LYS A 29 12.27 1.42 -1.70
CA LYS A 29 12.00 2.80 -2.14
C LYS A 29 13.16 3.41 -2.96
N ASP A 30 13.96 2.56 -3.60
CA ASP A 30 15.10 2.96 -4.43
C ASP A 30 14.62 3.30 -5.85
N ARG A 31 14.39 4.60 -6.09
CA ARG A 31 13.90 5.11 -7.37
C ARG A 31 14.96 4.98 -8.47
N ASP A 32 16.21 5.32 -8.18
CA ASP A 32 17.28 5.34 -9.17
C ASP A 32 17.66 3.92 -9.60
N GLY A 33 17.75 2.99 -8.65
CA GLY A 33 17.92 1.56 -8.94
C GLY A 33 16.78 1.01 -9.79
N ALA A 34 15.53 1.35 -9.46
CA ALA A 34 14.37 0.91 -10.24
C ALA A 34 14.37 1.46 -11.69
N ILE A 35 14.77 2.73 -11.90
CA ILE A 35 14.91 3.32 -13.25
C ILE A 35 15.99 2.60 -14.05
N SER A 36 17.15 2.33 -13.46
CA SER A 36 18.23 1.61 -14.13
C SER A 36 17.77 0.22 -14.60
N ILE A 37 17.08 -0.52 -13.73
CA ILE A 37 16.54 -1.84 -14.06
C ILE A 37 15.46 -1.76 -15.14
N LEU A 38 14.63 -0.72 -15.13
CA LEU A 38 13.62 -0.50 -16.17
C LEU A 38 14.24 -0.22 -17.54
N ASN A 39 15.35 0.50 -17.60
CA ASN A 39 16.07 0.74 -18.86
C ASN A 39 16.61 -0.57 -19.44
N ASP A 40 17.14 -1.44 -18.59
CA ASP A 40 17.57 -2.80 -18.97
C ASP A 40 16.39 -3.65 -19.46
N LEU A 41 15.27 -3.64 -18.73
CA LEU A 41 14.04 -4.33 -19.13
C LEU A 41 13.48 -3.80 -20.44
N ARG A 42 13.60 -2.49 -20.69
CA ARG A 42 13.18 -1.85 -21.94
C ARG A 42 13.98 -2.41 -23.11
N GLY A 43 15.31 -2.46 -23.00
CA GLY A 43 16.18 -3.03 -24.03
C GLY A 43 15.89 -4.51 -24.29
N LEU A 44 15.61 -5.29 -23.23
CA LEU A 44 15.30 -6.71 -23.34
C LEU A 44 13.93 -6.97 -24.02
N LEU A 45 12.89 -6.25 -23.59
CA LEU A 45 11.50 -6.57 -23.92
C LEU A 45 10.99 -5.80 -25.14
N LEU A 46 11.35 -4.51 -25.30
CA LEU A 46 10.84 -3.73 -26.42
C LEU A 46 11.52 -4.12 -27.74
N ASN A 47 12.81 -4.45 -27.72
CA ASN A 47 13.52 -4.91 -28.91
C ASN A 47 12.98 -6.24 -29.45
N THR A 48 12.27 -7.00 -28.61
CA THR A 48 11.63 -8.28 -28.96
C THR A 48 10.10 -8.17 -29.06
N ASN A 49 9.55 -6.95 -29.14
CA ASN A 49 8.11 -6.65 -29.23
C ASN A 49 7.25 -7.15 -28.04
N HIS A 50 7.85 -7.41 -26.87
CA HIS A 50 7.17 -7.82 -25.65
C HIS A 50 6.62 -6.64 -24.83
N HIS A 51 5.87 -5.74 -25.49
CA HIS A 51 5.33 -4.52 -24.87
C HIS A 51 4.52 -4.77 -23.60
N THR A 52 3.65 -5.78 -23.61
CA THR A 52 2.79 -6.17 -22.48
C THR A 52 3.61 -6.44 -21.22
N LYS A 53 4.68 -7.24 -21.34
CA LYS A 53 5.56 -7.55 -20.20
C LYS A 53 6.28 -6.32 -19.69
N TYR A 54 6.68 -5.41 -20.58
CA TYR A 54 7.33 -4.16 -20.18
C TYR A 54 6.36 -3.22 -19.45
N TYR A 55 5.12 -3.08 -19.94
CA TYR A 55 4.11 -2.27 -19.26
C TYR A 55 3.78 -2.79 -17.87
N GLU A 56 3.74 -4.11 -17.67
CA GLU A 56 3.61 -4.69 -16.32
C GLU A 56 4.72 -4.19 -15.38
N MET A 57 5.96 -4.14 -15.84
CA MET A 57 7.09 -3.65 -15.03
C MET A 57 7.00 -2.13 -14.80
N LEU A 58 6.49 -1.37 -15.77
CA LEU A 58 6.21 0.05 -15.55
C LEU A 58 5.13 0.29 -14.49
N LEU A 59 4.08 -0.54 -14.42
CA LEU A 59 3.06 -0.41 -13.38
C LEU A 59 3.65 -0.62 -11.98
N VAL A 60 4.57 -1.57 -11.83
CA VAL A 60 5.31 -1.81 -10.57
C VAL A 60 6.10 -0.56 -10.16
N TYR A 61 6.77 0.07 -11.11
CA TYR A 61 7.49 1.32 -10.85
C TYR A 61 6.56 2.49 -10.53
N CYS A 62 5.40 2.59 -11.18
CA CYS A 62 4.40 3.60 -10.82
C CYS A 62 3.89 3.41 -9.38
N GLU A 63 3.73 2.19 -8.92
CA GLU A 63 3.37 1.91 -7.52
C GLU A 63 4.47 2.40 -6.55
N LEU A 64 5.75 2.25 -6.90
CA LEU A 64 6.87 2.85 -6.16
C LEU A 64 6.76 4.39 -6.13
N LEU A 65 6.50 5.03 -7.27
CA LEU A 65 6.39 6.49 -7.35
C LEU A 65 5.26 7.01 -6.46
N ILE A 66 4.08 6.37 -6.50
CA ILE A 66 2.95 6.71 -5.62
C ILE A 66 3.34 6.52 -4.15
N ASN A 67 4.07 5.46 -3.81
CA ASN A 67 4.48 5.18 -2.45
C ASN A 67 5.61 6.09 -1.92
N THR A 68 6.21 6.91 -2.79
CA THR A 68 7.30 7.86 -2.48
C THR A 68 6.88 9.29 -2.76
N ASP A 69 5.56 9.56 -2.82
CA ASP A 69 4.99 10.90 -3.00
C ASP A 69 5.36 11.57 -4.34
N ASN A 70 5.53 10.76 -5.40
CA ASN A 70 5.77 11.22 -6.78
C ASN A 70 4.56 10.90 -7.70
N SER A 71 3.35 11.16 -7.20
CA SER A 71 2.09 10.81 -7.86
C SER A 71 1.92 11.47 -9.24
N ASP A 72 2.36 12.72 -9.42
CA ASP A 72 2.33 13.41 -10.71
C ASP A 72 3.11 12.68 -11.80
N GLN A 73 4.31 12.20 -11.46
CA GLN A 73 5.15 11.46 -12.38
C GLN A 73 4.54 10.09 -12.69
N ALA A 74 3.95 9.43 -11.70
CA ALA A 74 3.24 8.18 -11.89
C ALA A 74 2.08 8.36 -12.89
N ILE A 75 1.26 9.41 -12.74
CA ILE A 75 0.14 9.70 -13.64
C ILE A 75 0.61 9.88 -15.09
N LYS A 76 1.70 10.63 -15.31
CA LYS A 76 2.28 10.82 -16.66
C LYS A 76 2.65 9.49 -17.33
N ILE A 77 3.22 8.56 -16.57
CA ILE A 77 3.60 7.22 -17.09
C ILE A 77 2.34 6.37 -17.32
N LEU A 78 1.40 6.37 -16.37
CA LEU A 78 0.18 5.58 -16.44
C LEU A 78 -0.71 6.01 -17.63
N ASN A 79 -0.78 7.30 -17.94
CA ASN A 79 -1.46 7.81 -19.14
C ASN A 79 -0.85 7.24 -20.44
N LYS A 80 0.48 7.11 -20.49
CA LYS A 80 1.16 6.48 -21.64
C LYS A 80 0.88 4.98 -21.72
N VAL A 81 0.73 4.29 -20.59
CA VAL A 81 0.38 2.87 -20.57
C VAL A 81 -1.06 2.69 -21.03
N SER A 82 -2.02 3.42 -20.44
CA SER A 82 -3.45 3.27 -20.76
C SER A 82 -3.76 3.58 -22.22
N THR A 83 -3.12 4.58 -22.82
CA THR A 83 -3.29 4.92 -24.25
C THR A 83 -2.70 3.87 -25.20
N LYS A 84 -1.71 3.08 -24.74
CA LYS A 84 -1.04 2.04 -25.54
C LYS A 84 -1.58 0.63 -25.28
N THR A 85 -2.53 0.48 -24.38
CA THR A 85 -3.14 -0.81 -24.03
C THR A 85 -4.64 -0.80 -24.33
N SER A 86 -5.19 -1.95 -24.71
CA SER A 86 -6.64 -2.04 -24.94
C SER A 86 -7.41 -1.98 -23.62
N SER A 87 -8.57 -1.32 -23.63
CA SER A 87 -9.49 -1.21 -22.49
C SER A 87 -9.93 -2.56 -21.89
N LYS A 88 -9.89 -3.63 -22.71
CA LYS A 88 -10.23 -5.00 -22.32
C LYS A 88 -9.09 -5.76 -21.64
N THR A 89 -7.93 -5.14 -21.47
CA THR A 89 -6.74 -5.82 -20.90
C THR A 89 -6.60 -5.55 -19.41
N ARG A 90 -6.04 -6.54 -18.72
CA ARG A 90 -5.75 -6.45 -17.29
C ARG A 90 -4.77 -5.30 -16.97
N ILE A 91 -3.77 -5.08 -17.83
CA ILE A 91 -2.80 -3.98 -17.68
C ILE A 91 -3.49 -2.62 -17.75
N ASN A 92 -4.45 -2.44 -18.66
CA ASN A 92 -5.19 -1.19 -18.72
C ASN A 92 -5.98 -0.97 -17.42
N GLN A 93 -6.71 -1.98 -16.95
CA GLN A 93 -7.45 -1.91 -15.68
C GLN A 93 -6.50 -1.56 -14.50
N GLU A 94 -5.37 -2.27 -14.40
CA GLU A 94 -4.34 -2.04 -13.38
C GLU A 94 -3.73 -0.63 -13.45
N SER A 95 -3.56 -0.07 -14.65
CA SER A 95 -3.11 1.31 -14.82
C SER A 95 -4.11 2.32 -14.24
N PHE A 96 -5.41 2.12 -14.45
CA PHE A 96 -6.44 3.01 -13.90
C PHE A 96 -6.59 2.90 -12.38
N ILE A 97 -6.31 1.73 -11.80
CA ILE A 97 -6.25 1.58 -10.33
C ILE A 97 -5.10 2.40 -9.74
N LEU A 98 -3.90 2.30 -10.32
CA LEU A 98 -2.77 3.09 -9.83
C LEU A 98 -3.01 4.58 -10.07
N LYS A 99 -3.67 4.96 -11.17
CA LYS A 99 -4.06 6.35 -11.41
C LYS A 99 -5.04 6.85 -10.36
N SER A 100 -6.06 6.07 -10.00
CA SER A 100 -7.01 6.51 -8.97
C SER A 100 -6.29 6.73 -7.63
N ILE A 101 -5.40 5.83 -7.22
CA ILE A 101 -4.60 6.03 -6.00
C ILE A 101 -3.71 7.28 -6.12
N ALA A 102 -3.08 7.52 -7.27
CA ALA A 102 -2.27 8.71 -7.49
C ALA A 102 -3.09 10.01 -7.40
N HIS A 103 -4.27 10.07 -8.03
CA HIS A 103 -5.20 11.20 -7.92
C HIS A 103 -5.68 11.41 -6.48
N LEU A 104 -5.91 10.32 -5.73
CA LEU A 104 -6.25 10.40 -4.30
C LEU A 104 -5.14 11.07 -3.48
N HIS A 105 -3.86 10.77 -3.77
CA HIS A 105 -2.71 11.40 -3.12
C HIS A 105 -2.57 12.90 -3.47
N LEU A 106 -3.09 13.32 -4.62
CA LEU A 106 -3.10 14.72 -5.06
C LEU A 106 -4.40 15.45 -4.69
N HIS A 107 -5.31 14.81 -3.95
CA HIS A 107 -6.64 15.34 -3.61
C HIS A 107 -7.53 15.66 -4.83
N GLU A 108 -7.29 15.01 -5.97
CA GLU A 108 -8.04 15.17 -7.23
C GLU A 108 -9.23 14.20 -7.30
N TYR A 109 -10.26 14.44 -6.48
CA TYR A 109 -11.37 13.49 -6.27
C TYR A 109 -12.23 13.22 -7.51
N GLU A 110 -12.37 14.21 -8.39
CA GLU A 110 -13.12 14.04 -9.64
C GLU A 110 -12.45 13.00 -10.56
N ASP A 111 -11.13 13.12 -10.72
CA ASP A 111 -10.35 12.21 -11.57
C ASP A 111 -10.14 10.84 -10.92
N PHE A 112 -10.04 10.80 -9.59
CA PHE A 112 -10.18 9.55 -8.83
C PHE A 112 -11.47 8.81 -9.20
N ASN A 113 -12.62 9.50 -9.16
CA ASN A 113 -13.93 8.89 -9.47
C ASN A 113 -14.02 8.40 -10.91
N LYS A 114 -13.54 9.20 -11.87
CA LYS A 114 -13.48 8.79 -13.29
C LYS A 114 -12.65 7.52 -13.46
N CYS A 115 -11.50 7.43 -12.78
CA CYS A 115 -10.64 6.25 -12.85
C CYS A 115 -11.29 5.02 -12.22
N ILE A 116 -11.90 5.14 -11.04
CA ILE A 116 -12.57 4.03 -10.35
C ILE A 116 -13.73 3.47 -11.18
N LYS A 117 -14.53 4.34 -11.81
CA LYS A 117 -15.59 3.92 -12.72
C LYS A 117 -15.04 3.00 -13.83
N ILE A 118 -13.96 3.42 -14.49
CA ILE A 118 -13.31 2.62 -15.54
C ILE A 118 -12.80 1.27 -15.01
N VAL A 119 -12.27 1.24 -13.78
CA VAL A 119 -11.78 0.00 -13.16
C VAL A 119 -12.90 -1.01 -12.96
N PHE A 120 -14.04 -0.56 -12.44
CA PHE A 120 -15.18 -1.44 -12.13
C PHE A 120 -15.99 -1.81 -13.38
N ASP A 121 -16.13 -0.92 -14.36
CA ASP A 121 -16.77 -1.21 -15.65
C ASP A 121 -15.92 -2.15 -16.53
N SER A 122 -14.64 -2.37 -16.20
CA SER A 122 -13.74 -3.18 -17.02
C SER A 122 -14.15 -4.66 -17.07
N THR A 123 -14.13 -5.22 -18.28
CA THR A 123 -14.38 -6.65 -18.56
C THR A 123 -13.10 -7.49 -18.62
N ALA A 124 -11.97 -6.96 -18.13
CA ALA A 124 -10.67 -7.63 -18.19
C ALA A 124 -10.59 -8.92 -17.37
N ILE A 125 -11.34 -9.01 -16.25
CA ILE A 125 -11.50 -10.24 -15.47
C ILE A 125 -12.88 -10.82 -15.80
N LYS A 126 -12.89 -11.95 -16.49
CA LYS A 126 -14.12 -12.67 -16.87
C LYS A 126 -14.65 -13.63 -15.81
N ASP A 127 -13.74 -14.15 -14.99
CA ASP A 127 -14.08 -15.11 -13.94
C ASP A 127 -14.69 -14.39 -12.73
N THR A 128 -15.91 -14.77 -12.35
CA THR A 128 -16.69 -14.10 -11.30
C THR A 128 -15.98 -14.14 -9.95
N LYS A 129 -15.42 -15.29 -9.56
CA LYS A 129 -14.74 -15.44 -8.27
C LYS A 129 -13.48 -14.57 -8.20
N ARG A 130 -12.64 -14.58 -9.24
CA ARG A 130 -11.47 -13.70 -9.34
C ARG A 130 -11.86 -12.23 -9.39
N ARG A 131 -13.00 -11.89 -9.99
CA ARG A 131 -13.53 -10.52 -10.01
C ARG A 131 -13.94 -10.08 -8.61
N GLU A 132 -14.61 -10.93 -7.84
CA GLU A 132 -14.95 -10.66 -6.44
C GLU A 132 -13.69 -10.47 -5.58
N GLU A 133 -12.73 -11.40 -5.66
CA GLU A 133 -11.45 -11.29 -4.95
C GLU A 133 -10.71 -9.98 -5.32
N PHE A 134 -10.76 -9.61 -6.59
CA PHE A 134 -10.19 -8.37 -7.08
C PHE A 134 -10.89 -7.13 -6.51
N ILE A 135 -12.23 -7.07 -6.52
CA ILE A 135 -12.98 -5.93 -5.97
C ILE A 135 -12.70 -5.79 -4.47
N LYS A 136 -12.69 -6.90 -3.72
CA LYS A 136 -12.33 -6.91 -2.28
C LYS A 136 -10.92 -6.37 -2.05
N PHE A 137 -9.95 -6.86 -2.83
CA PHE A 137 -8.56 -6.43 -2.73
C PHE A 137 -8.40 -4.94 -3.01
N ILE A 138 -9.03 -4.43 -4.08
CA ILE A 138 -8.98 -3.01 -4.43
C ILE A 138 -9.69 -2.15 -3.39
N GLY A 139 -10.86 -2.56 -2.91
CA GLY A 139 -11.58 -1.87 -1.83
C GLY A 139 -10.70 -1.71 -0.59
N LYS A 140 -10.07 -2.81 -0.14
CA LYS A 140 -9.12 -2.78 0.98
C LYS A 140 -7.93 -1.86 0.71
N ARG A 141 -7.34 -1.95 -0.50
CA ARG A 141 -6.19 -1.13 -0.88
C ARG A 141 -6.51 0.36 -0.87
N LEU A 142 -7.68 0.75 -1.39
CA LEU A 142 -8.16 2.13 -1.41
C LEU A 142 -8.42 2.64 0.00
N GLU A 143 -9.05 1.83 0.85
CA GLU A 143 -9.28 2.19 2.24
C GLU A 143 -7.96 2.44 3.00
N GLU A 144 -6.98 1.56 2.83
CA GLU A 144 -5.65 1.75 3.42
C GLU A 144 -4.97 3.03 2.92
N GLU A 145 -5.12 3.39 1.65
CA GLU A 145 -4.59 4.65 1.12
C GLU A 145 -5.34 5.86 1.68
N CYS A 146 -6.67 5.80 1.78
CA CYS A 146 -7.47 6.88 2.37
C CYS A 146 -7.09 7.15 3.82
N LEU A 147 -6.91 6.10 4.63
CA LEU A 147 -6.45 6.20 6.01
C LEU A 147 -5.12 6.94 6.10
N ILE A 148 -4.13 6.52 5.31
CA ILE A 148 -2.80 7.14 5.32
C ILE A 148 -2.88 8.61 4.87
N ILE A 149 -3.59 8.90 3.77
CA ILE A 149 -3.67 10.26 3.22
C ILE A 149 -4.37 11.21 4.19
N SER A 150 -5.46 10.77 4.83
CA SER A 150 -6.19 11.60 5.80
C SER A 150 -5.39 11.91 7.07
N LEU A 151 -4.35 11.11 7.36
CA LEU A 151 -3.48 11.27 8.52
C LEU A 151 -2.13 11.93 8.18
N LYS A 152 -1.89 12.22 6.89
CA LYS A 152 -0.78 13.07 6.47
C LYS A 152 -1.10 14.53 6.78
N SER A 153 -0.08 15.27 7.20
CA SER A 153 -0.16 16.71 7.43
C SER A 153 0.92 17.41 6.61
N GLU A 154 0.59 18.55 6.02
CA GLU A 154 1.58 19.49 5.47
C GLU A 154 2.35 20.22 6.58
N GLN A 155 1.76 20.27 7.79
CA GLN A 155 2.36 20.88 8.98
C GLN A 155 2.89 19.79 9.92
N TYR A 156 4.19 19.57 9.88
CA TYR A 156 4.87 18.65 10.79
C TYR A 156 4.84 19.21 12.21
N HIS A 157 4.08 18.55 13.09
CA HIS A 157 4.18 18.80 14.51
C HIS A 157 5.47 18.16 15.02
N LYS A 158 6.15 18.76 16.00
CA LYS A 158 7.34 18.13 16.58
C LYS A 158 6.92 16.86 17.33
N ILE A 159 7.55 15.74 17.02
CA ILE A 159 7.33 14.50 17.76
C ILE A 159 7.81 14.68 19.21
N ASP A 160 6.92 14.43 20.16
CA ASP A 160 7.23 14.38 21.59
C ASP A 160 7.52 12.93 21.97
N THR A 161 8.80 12.55 21.84
CA THR A 161 9.26 11.18 22.10
C THR A 161 9.08 10.77 23.55
N ASP A 162 9.27 11.71 24.49
CA ASP A 162 9.17 11.45 25.92
C ASP A 162 7.72 11.16 26.30
N LYS A 163 6.78 11.91 25.72
CA LYS A 163 5.35 11.63 25.87
C LYS A 163 4.98 10.28 25.29
N ILE A 164 5.46 9.92 24.10
CA ILE A 164 5.19 8.59 23.51
C ILE A 164 5.71 7.47 24.42
N LEU A 165 6.91 7.61 24.97
CA LEU A 165 7.49 6.63 25.88
C LEU A 165 6.66 6.50 27.17
N SER A 166 6.25 7.63 27.77
CA SER A 166 5.39 7.64 28.97
C SER A 166 4.03 6.96 28.73
N GLU A 167 3.40 7.22 27.58
CA GLU A 167 2.15 6.57 27.20
C GLU A 167 2.34 5.06 26.97
N LEU A 168 3.45 4.67 26.34
CA LEU A 168 3.79 3.27 26.10
C LEU A 168 3.99 2.50 27.41
N GLU A 169 4.72 3.09 28.37
CA GLU A 169 4.86 2.53 29.71
C GLU A 169 3.50 2.33 30.37
N THR A 170 2.57 3.27 30.19
CA THR A 170 1.22 3.17 30.74
C THR A 170 0.44 2.01 30.12
N VAL A 171 0.56 1.81 28.79
CA VAL A 171 -0.06 0.66 28.10
C VAL A 171 0.45 -0.66 28.67
N PHE A 172 1.76 -0.80 28.89
CA PHE A 172 2.35 -2.02 29.44
C PHE A 172 2.04 -2.20 30.93
N ARG A 173 2.14 -1.15 31.76
CA ARG A 173 1.83 -1.22 33.19
C ARG A 173 0.37 -1.61 33.45
N LYS A 174 -0.55 -1.14 32.62
CA LYS A 174 -1.99 -1.48 32.72
C LYS A 174 -2.33 -2.87 32.18
N ASN A 175 -1.38 -3.59 31.57
CA ASN A 175 -1.61 -4.90 30.95
C ASN A 175 -2.85 -4.93 30.04
N LEU A 176 -3.07 -3.86 29.27
CA LEU A 176 -4.25 -3.74 28.39
C LEU A 176 -4.31 -4.92 27.42
N SER A 177 -5.50 -5.45 27.15
CA SER A 177 -5.67 -6.50 26.14
C SER A 177 -5.44 -5.94 24.73
N ASP A 178 -5.12 -6.80 23.76
CA ASP A 178 -4.97 -6.35 22.36
C ASP A 178 -6.26 -5.73 21.83
N VAL A 179 -7.42 -6.22 22.29
CA VAL A 179 -8.75 -5.68 21.96
C VAL A 179 -8.89 -4.24 22.46
N ASP A 180 -8.50 -3.97 23.71
CA ASP A 180 -8.60 -2.64 24.30
C ASP A 180 -7.63 -1.66 23.64
N ILE A 181 -6.42 -2.11 23.31
CA ILE A 181 -5.43 -1.28 22.60
C ILE A 181 -5.96 -0.91 21.22
N LEU A 182 -6.53 -1.87 20.47
CA LEU A 182 -7.11 -1.61 19.15
C LEU A 182 -8.33 -0.69 19.22
N ALA A 183 -9.23 -0.88 20.19
CA ALA A 183 -10.35 0.03 20.41
C ALA A 183 -9.87 1.45 20.74
N GLY A 184 -8.87 1.59 21.62
CA GLY A 184 -8.26 2.88 21.94
C GLY A 184 -7.63 3.57 20.73
N ILE A 185 -6.98 2.81 19.84
CA ILE A 185 -6.47 3.32 18.57
C ILE A 185 -7.62 3.86 17.70
N GLY A 186 -8.68 3.08 17.50
CA GLY A 186 -9.81 3.49 16.66
C GLY A 186 -10.55 4.70 17.19
N LYS A 187 -10.75 4.78 18.52
CA LYS A 187 -11.35 5.94 19.19
C LYS A 187 -10.54 7.22 19.04
N SER A 188 -9.23 7.09 18.84
CA SER A 188 -8.32 8.22 18.67
C SER A 188 -8.29 8.80 17.25
N LEU A 189 -8.98 8.16 16.29
CA LEU A 189 -9.02 8.66 14.93
C LEU A 189 -9.83 9.96 14.86
N PRO A 190 -9.33 10.99 14.14
CA PRO A 190 -10.11 12.20 13.91
C PRO A 190 -11.43 11.89 13.19
N PRO A 191 -12.57 12.47 13.58
CA PRO A 191 -13.85 12.26 12.88
C PRO A 191 -13.76 12.55 11.37
N LYS A 192 -13.01 13.60 11.00
CA LYS A 192 -12.73 13.93 9.59
C LYS A 192 -12.08 12.79 8.80
N THR A 193 -11.26 11.96 9.44
CA THR A 193 -10.68 10.77 8.81
C THR A 193 -11.77 9.72 8.51
N ILE A 194 -12.68 9.49 9.45
CA ILE A 194 -13.78 8.54 9.29
C ILE A 194 -14.73 9.03 8.17
N ASP A 195 -15.10 10.30 8.20
CA ASP A 195 -15.91 10.93 7.15
C ASP A 195 -15.26 10.82 5.78
N PHE A 196 -13.96 11.10 5.70
CA PHE A 196 -13.21 11.01 4.44
C PHE A 196 -13.24 9.59 3.86
N ILE A 197 -12.94 8.58 4.67
CA ILE A 197 -12.95 7.18 4.22
C ILE A 197 -14.36 6.76 3.81
N SER A 198 -15.37 7.13 4.59
CA SER A 198 -16.78 6.85 4.30
C SER A 198 -17.22 7.49 2.97
N ASN A 199 -16.84 8.73 2.72
CA ASN A 199 -17.14 9.43 1.47
C ASN A 199 -16.49 8.72 0.26
N ILE A 200 -15.21 8.38 0.33
CA ILE A 200 -14.53 7.66 -0.75
C ILE A 200 -15.11 6.25 -0.95
N ASN A 201 -15.45 5.55 0.13
CA ASN A 201 -16.09 4.23 0.06
C ASN A 201 -17.47 4.32 -0.62
N ASN A 202 -18.27 5.32 -0.27
CA ASN A 202 -19.57 5.57 -0.90
C ASN A 202 -19.43 5.89 -2.39
N LEU A 203 -18.47 6.74 -2.76
CA LEU A 203 -18.17 7.04 -4.16
C LEU A 203 -17.81 5.78 -4.95
N ALA A 204 -16.96 4.91 -4.40
CA ALA A 204 -16.61 3.64 -5.01
C ALA A 204 -17.82 2.69 -5.11
N ARG A 205 -18.67 2.61 -4.07
CA ARG A 205 -19.91 1.81 -4.07
C ARG A 205 -20.90 2.25 -5.13
N MET A 206 -21.02 3.56 -5.38
CA MET A 206 -21.91 4.10 -6.41
C MET A 206 -21.53 3.69 -7.83
N GLN A 207 -20.26 3.31 -8.04
CA GLN A 207 -19.78 2.80 -9.34
C GLN A 207 -20.06 1.30 -9.53
N LEU A 208 -20.50 0.57 -8.51
CA LEU A 208 -20.79 -0.88 -8.59
C LEU A 208 -22.29 -1.14 -8.72
N VAL A 209 -22.65 -2.28 -9.33
CA VAL A 209 -24.05 -2.68 -9.54
C VAL A 209 -24.46 -3.88 -8.68
N GLY A 210 -25.70 -3.88 -8.20
CA GLY A 210 -26.32 -5.02 -7.52
C GLY A 210 -25.46 -5.64 -6.40
N ALA A 211 -25.17 -6.94 -6.54
CA ALA A 211 -24.41 -7.72 -5.56
C ALA A 211 -22.94 -7.29 -5.45
N GLU A 212 -22.35 -6.64 -6.46
CA GLU A 212 -20.96 -6.20 -6.40
C GLU A 212 -20.75 -5.14 -5.32
N LYS A 213 -21.78 -4.34 -5.01
CA LYS A 213 -21.73 -3.37 -3.90
C LYS A 213 -21.40 -4.05 -2.57
N LEU A 214 -21.85 -5.28 -2.36
CA LEU A 214 -21.61 -6.04 -1.12
C LEU A 214 -20.18 -6.60 -1.06
N MET A 215 -19.43 -6.57 -2.16
CA MET A 215 -18.04 -7.05 -2.23
C MET A 215 -17.04 -6.02 -1.69
N LEU A 216 -17.41 -4.73 -1.64
CA LEU A 216 -16.57 -3.72 -0.98
C LEU A 216 -16.67 -3.87 0.55
N PRO A 217 -15.56 -3.64 1.28
CA PRO A 217 -15.61 -3.58 2.73
C PRO A 217 -16.63 -2.51 3.18
N PRO A 218 -17.44 -2.79 4.22
CA PRO A 218 -18.42 -1.84 4.71
C PRO A 218 -17.71 -0.53 5.09
N PRO A 219 -18.35 0.63 4.84
CA PRO A 219 -17.80 1.90 5.26
C PRO A 219 -17.55 1.86 6.78
N PRO A 220 -16.46 2.46 7.25
CA PRO A 220 -16.19 2.49 8.68
C PRO A 220 -17.31 3.22 9.42
N GLN A 221 -17.68 2.71 10.60
CA GLN A 221 -18.62 3.38 11.49
C GLN A 221 -17.89 3.80 12.78
N GLU A 222 -18.25 4.96 13.34
CA GLU A 222 -17.60 5.50 14.54
C GLU A 222 -17.71 4.58 15.76
N ASN A 223 -18.80 3.84 15.86
CA ASN A 223 -19.03 2.87 16.95
C ASN A 223 -18.24 1.56 16.80
N GLU A 224 -17.52 1.35 15.69
CA GLU A 224 -16.70 0.17 15.43
C GLU A 224 -15.22 0.40 15.81
N GLU A 225 -14.96 0.99 16.98
CA GLU A 225 -13.63 1.42 17.45
C GLU A 225 -12.55 0.34 17.26
N ARG A 226 -12.81 -0.92 17.65
CA ARG A 226 -11.85 -2.01 17.46
C ARG A 226 -11.49 -2.24 15.99
N LYS A 227 -12.50 -2.28 15.10
CA LYS A 227 -12.28 -2.52 13.66
C LYS A 227 -11.54 -1.34 13.03
N LEU A 228 -11.84 -0.12 13.46
CA LEU A 228 -11.11 1.08 13.07
C LEU A 228 -9.63 0.99 13.45
N GLY A 229 -9.33 0.54 14.68
CA GLY A 229 -7.97 0.27 15.11
C GLY A 229 -7.25 -0.78 14.25
N GLU A 230 -7.93 -1.88 13.92
CA GLU A 230 -7.39 -2.92 13.03
C GLU A 230 -7.12 -2.40 11.61
N ARG A 231 -8.03 -1.61 11.05
CA ARG A 231 -7.88 -0.98 9.73
C ARG A 231 -6.69 -0.01 9.73
N LEU A 232 -6.54 0.82 10.76
CA LEU A 232 -5.39 1.71 10.90
C LEU A 232 -4.08 0.93 11.05
N LEU A 233 -4.04 -0.08 11.93
CA LEU A 233 -2.87 -0.92 12.12
C LEU A 233 -2.43 -1.55 10.80
N ASN A 234 -3.35 -2.16 10.04
CA ASN A 234 -3.05 -2.73 8.71
C ASN A 234 -2.43 -1.68 7.76
N SER A 235 -3.00 -0.48 7.73
CA SER A 235 -2.57 0.61 6.86
C SER A 235 -1.17 1.12 7.20
N ILE A 236 -0.92 1.39 8.49
CA ILE A 236 0.39 1.80 9.01
C ILE A 236 1.41 0.68 8.81
N SER A 237 1.01 -0.56 9.07
CA SER A 237 1.92 -1.70 8.96
C SER A 237 2.41 -1.87 7.55
N ARG A 238 1.54 -1.76 6.54
CA ARG A 238 1.93 -1.79 5.13
C ARG A 238 2.97 -0.73 4.77
N ARG A 239 2.87 0.47 5.34
CA ARG A 239 3.78 1.60 5.08
C ARG A 239 5.11 1.48 5.81
N THR A 240 5.09 0.99 7.04
CA THR A 240 6.26 0.87 7.92
C THR A 240 6.98 -0.47 7.79
N TRP A 241 6.37 -1.48 7.16
CA TRP A 241 6.97 -2.81 7.02
C TRP A 241 8.37 -2.75 6.40
N LEU A 242 8.54 -1.97 5.33
CA LEU A 242 9.83 -1.87 4.63
C LEU A 242 10.93 -1.29 5.51
N THR A 243 10.59 -0.32 6.37
CA THR A 243 11.56 0.26 7.28
C THR A 243 11.83 -0.68 8.46
N LEU A 244 10.82 -1.34 9.01
CA LEU A 244 10.97 -2.16 10.22
C LEU A 244 11.46 -3.60 9.97
N CYS A 245 11.20 -4.17 8.79
CA CYS A 245 11.35 -5.61 8.54
C CYS A 245 12.38 -5.99 7.48
N GLU A 246 12.75 -5.08 6.59
CA GLU A 246 13.72 -5.38 5.54
C GLU A 246 15.11 -5.57 6.17
N LYS A 247 15.78 -6.70 5.88
CA LYS A 247 17.05 -7.08 6.52
C LYS A 247 18.14 -6.02 6.43
N ASN A 248 18.16 -5.27 5.33
CA ASN A 248 19.16 -4.24 5.08
C ASN A 248 18.69 -2.83 5.46
N SER A 249 17.54 -2.69 6.14
CA SER A 249 17.09 -1.38 6.59
C SER A 249 17.88 -0.95 7.83
N LYS A 250 18.16 0.35 7.92
CA LYS A 250 18.80 0.96 9.09
C LYS A 250 18.01 0.67 10.38
N CYS A 251 16.68 0.73 10.32
CA CYS A 251 15.83 0.50 11.49
C CYS A 251 15.87 -0.97 11.94
N LYS A 252 15.86 -1.93 11.02
CA LYS A 252 15.98 -3.35 11.36
C LYS A 252 17.34 -3.64 11.98
N TYR A 253 18.42 -3.08 11.43
CA TYR A 253 19.75 -3.16 12.03
C TYR A 253 19.77 -2.58 13.46
N ILE A 254 19.18 -1.40 13.67
CA ILE A 254 19.07 -0.76 14.99
C ILE A 254 18.32 -1.66 15.98
N ILE A 255 17.18 -2.21 15.56
CA ILE A 255 16.33 -3.09 16.39
C ILE A 255 17.07 -4.39 16.75
N ASP A 256 17.76 -5.00 15.79
CA ASP A 256 18.39 -6.31 15.97
C ASP A 256 19.75 -6.22 16.69
N THR A 257 20.52 -5.15 16.45
CA THR A 257 21.94 -5.08 16.82
C THR A 257 22.19 -4.30 18.10
N LEU A 258 21.43 -3.22 18.34
CA LEU A 258 21.74 -2.33 19.45
C LEU A 258 21.25 -2.85 20.80
N GLY A 259 20.39 -3.88 20.83
CA GLY A 259 19.95 -4.56 22.05
C GLY A 259 19.26 -3.68 23.10
N ASN A 260 19.10 -2.39 22.83
CA ASN A 260 18.49 -1.41 23.72
C ASN A 260 17.00 -1.27 23.41
N PRO A 261 16.11 -1.72 24.33
CA PRO A 261 14.66 -1.62 24.13
C PRO A 261 14.19 -0.20 23.84
N GLY A 262 14.78 0.80 24.50
CA GLY A 262 14.43 2.21 24.31
C GLY A 262 14.68 2.69 22.87
N THR A 263 15.84 2.35 22.30
CA THR A 263 16.16 2.72 20.91
C THR A 263 15.26 2.01 19.90
N ALA A 264 14.92 0.74 20.12
CA ALA A 264 13.99 0.00 19.29
C ALA A 264 12.58 0.62 19.33
N ILE A 265 12.08 0.97 20.52
CA ILE A 265 10.80 1.65 20.73
C ILE A 265 10.78 2.99 19.99
N SER A 266 11.77 3.86 20.22
CA SER A 266 11.83 5.18 19.57
C SER A 266 11.89 5.05 18.06
N THR A 267 12.59 4.05 17.54
CA THR A 267 12.68 3.78 16.10
C THR A 267 11.32 3.39 15.52
N ILE A 268 10.57 2.49 16.17
CA ILE A 268 9.24 2.08 15.73
C ILE A 268 8.27 3.25 15.79
N ALA A 269 8.22 3.96 16.92
CA ALA A 269 7.36 5.11 17.13
C ALA A 269 7.62 6.21 16.10
N TYR A 270 8.89 6.53 15.82
CA TYR A 270 9.27 7.51 14.80
C TYR A 270 8.80 7.11 13.41
N ASN A 271 8.92 5.83 13.03
CA ASN A 271 8.46 5.34 11.74
C ASN A 271 6.93 5.47 11.60
N ILE A 272 6.17 5.16 12.65
CA ILE A 272 4.71 5.35 12.68
C ILE A 272 4.38 6.83 12.54
N PHE A 273 5.02 7.70 13.34
CA PHE A 273 4.83 9.15 13.28
C PHE A 273 5.11 9.71 11.89
N SER A 274 6.22 9.33 11.26
CA SER A 274 6.58 9.78 9.91
C SER A 274 5.56 9.38 8.84
N THR A 275 4.80 8.31 9.09
CA THR A 275 3.76 7.81 8.18
C THR A 275 2.42 8.52 8.41
N ALA A 276 2.09 8.86 9.66
CA ALA A 276 0.81 9.43 10.07
C ALA A 276 1.03 10.49 11.18
N PRO A 277 1.56 11.68 10.84
CA PRO A 277 2.00 12.68 11.81
C PRO A 277 0.87 13.33 12.62
N ILE A 278 -0.38 13.21 12.17
CA ILE A 278 -1.56 13.75 12.89
C ILE A 278 -1.92 12.89 14.11
N LEU A 279 -1.44 11.64 14.18
CA LEU A 279 -1.73 10.77 15.31
C LEU A 279 -1.12 11.31 16.60
N GLY A 280 -1.93 11.31 17.66
CA GLY A 280 -1.46 11.68 19.00
C GLY A 280 -0.45 10.69 19.58
N ALA A 281 0.33 11.15 20.54
CA ALA A 281 1.35 10.33 21.22
C ALA A 281 0.79 9.02 21.78
N GLN A 282 -0.41 9.05 22.36
CA GLN A 282 -1.10 7.86 22.88
C GLN A 282 -1.38 6.83 21.78
N THR A 283 -1.86 7.25 20.61
CA THR A 283 -2.16 6.34 19.50
C THR A 283 -0.89 5.72 18.93
N ILE A 284 0.17 6.52 18.81
CA ILE A 284 1.50 6.04 18.36
C ILE A 284 2.07 5.04 19.37
N ALA A 285 1.94 5.32 20.67
CA ALA A 285 2.32 4.40 21.73
C ALA A 285 1.54 3.08 21.65
N CYS A 286 0.21 3.13 21.49
CA CYS A 286 -0.62 1.95 21.31
C CYS A 286 -0.21 1.12 20.09
N LEU A 287 0.00 1.74 18.93
CA LEU A 287 0.46 1.06 17.72
C LEU A 287 1.84 0.41 17.94
N THR A 288 2.76 1.12 18.60
CA THR A 288 4.08 0.60 18.97
C THR A 288 3.96 -0.60 19.91
N ALA A 289 3.07 -0.53 20.91
CA ALA A 289 2.80 -1.61 21.85
C ALA A 289 2.31 -2.88 21.13
N VAL A 290 1.38 -2.75 20.17
CA VAL A 290 0.89 -3.89 19.38
C VAL A 290 2.03 -4.57 18.62
N ILE A 291 2.87 -3.79 17.94
CA ILE A 291 4.02 -4.32 17.19
C ILE A 291 4.99 -5.07 18.13
N LEU A 292 5.29 -4.49 19.29
CA LEU A 292 6.20 -5.08 20.27
C LEU A 292 5.63 -6.34 20.91
N LYS A 293 4.35 -6.33 21.30
CA LYS A 293 3.66 -7.50 21.88
C LYS A 293 3.61 -8.69 20.92
N GLN A 294 3.39 -8.43 19.64
CA GLN A 294 3.42 -9.49 18.63
C GLN A 294 4.83 -10.06 18.42
N GLY A 295 5.86 -9.25 18.68
CA GLY A 295 7.24 -9.52 18.32
C GLY A 295 7.53 -9.16 16.86
N ILE A 296 8.68 -8.53 16.62
CA ILE A 296 9.06 -7.99 15.30
C ILE A 296 9.05 -9.07 14.22
N ASP A 297 9.56 -10.27 14.48
CA ASP A 297 9.58 -11.34 13.47
C ASP A 297 8.18 -11.82 13.08
N LYS A 298 7.26 -11.92 14.05
CA LYS A 298 5.86 -12.28 13.78
C LYS A 298 5.15 -11.16 13.02
N TYR A 299 5.34 -9.91 13.45
CA TYR A 299 4.85 -8.73 12.75
C TYR A 299 5.32 -8.71 11.29
N CYS A 300 6.61 -8.94 11.05
CA CYS A 300 7.18 -8.95 9.71
C CYS A 300 6.65 -10.08 8.82
N LYS A 301 6.27 -11.23 9.40
CA LYS A 301 5.60 -12.31 8.65
C LYS A 301 4.14 -11.97 8.34
N SER A 302 3.41 -11.45 9.32
CA SER A 302 1.97 -11.18 9.22
C SER A 302 1.62 -10.00 8.32
N TYR A 303 2.43 -8.93 8.32
CA TYR A 303 2.10 -7.67 7.64
C TYR A 303 2.91 -7.43 6.37
N LYS A 304 3.52 -8.48 5.80
CA LYS A 304 4.31 -8.36 4.57
C LYS A 304 3.45 -7.78 3.43
N PRO A 305 3.80 -6.60 2.89
CA PRO A 305 2.99 -5.95 1.89
C PRO A 305 3.03 -6.74 0.58
N GLN A 306 1.87 -6.89 -0.04
CA GLN A 306 1.73 -7.40 -1.40
C GLN A 306 1.60 -6.21 -2.36
N LEU A 307 2.45 -6.15 -3.39
CA LEU A 307 2.31 -5.14 -4.44
C LEU A 307 1.03 -5.40 -5.23
N LEU A 308 0.39 -4.33 -5.72
CA LEU A 308 -0.84 -4.42 -6.50
C LEU A 308 -0.67 -5.34 -7.72
N MET A 309 0.50 -5.26 -8.36
CA MET A 309 0.84 -6.08 -9.53
C MET A 309 1.17 -7.53 -9.19
N GLN A 310 1.43 -7.86 -7.93
CA GLN A 310 1.71 -9.24 -7.50
C GLN A 310 0.45 -10.09 -7.36
N VAL A 311 -0.73 -9.48 -7.21
CA VAL A 311 -2.04 -10.18 -7.15
C VAL A 311 -2.30 -11.03 -8.39
N ARG A 312 -1.77 -10.60 -9.54
CA ARG A 312 -1.85 -11.37 -10.79
C ARG A 312 -1.13 -12.73 -10.73
N TYR A 313 -0.11 -12.83 -9.87
CA TYR A 313 0.78 -13.98 -9.77
C TYR A 313 0.51 -14.83 -8.52
N SER A 314 -0.26 -14.32 -7.55
CA SER A 314 -0.74 -15.16 -6.45
C SER A 314 -1.69 -16.20 -7.03
N LYS A 315 -1.30 -17.48 -6.93
CA LYS A 315 -2.28 -18.56 -6.95
C LYS A 315 -3.22 -18.24 -5.80
N SER A 316 -4.52 -18.19 -6.06
CA SER A 316 -5.54 -18.11 -5.03
C SER A 316 -5.32 -19.29 -4.08
N THR A 317 -4.56 -19.07 -3.01
CA THR A 317 -4.48 -19.99 -1.88
C THR A 317 -5.84 -19.90 -1.21
N GLN A 318 -6.68 -20.87 -1.50
CA GLN A 318 -7.76 -21.28 -0.61
C GLN A 318 -7.18 -21.75 0.72
#